data_AF-A0A7L2QLL8-F1
#
_entry.id   AF-A0A7L2QLL8-F1
#
_cell.length_a   1.000
_cell.length_b   1.000
_cell.length_c   1.000
_cell.angle_alpha   90.00
_cell.angle_beta   90.00
_cell.angle_gamma   90.00
#
_symmetry.space_group_name_H-M   'P 1'
#
loop_
_entity.id
_entity.type
_entity.pdbx_description
1 polymer ?
#
loop_
_entity_poly.entity_id
_entity_poly.type
_entity_poly.pdbx_seq_one_letter_code
_entity_poly.pdbx_strand_id
1 'polypeptide(L)'
;MQANENSLLSAQLKGFPLFLHSNLALKDCSINPKSPLLYITRPSEVEKGVLPGEDWTVFQSNHSTYEPVLLAKTKSAESIPHMSVDAALHTTVMQDLGLHDGIQRVLFGNNLNFWLHKLVFVDSVSFLTGKRLSLPLDRYILVDIDDIFVGKEGTRMKVEDVKALFDTQNELRTHIPNFTFNLGYSGKFFHTGTDAEDEGDDLLLSYVKEFWWFPHMWSHMQPHLFHNQSVLAEQMTLNKKFAVEHGIPTDMGYAVAPHHSGVYPVHVQLYEAWKQVWSIRVTSTEEYPHLKPARYRRGFIHNGIMV
;
A
#
# COMPACT_ATOMS: atom_id res chain seq x y z
N MET A 1 5.80 45.09 -11.87
CA MET A 1 4.95 45.28 -10.69
C MET A 1 5.15 44.10 -9.78
N GLN A 2 5.85 44.31 -8.67
CA GLN A 2 6.07 43.28 -7.63
C GLN A 2 4.72 42.90 -7.01
N ALA A 3 4.44 41.60 -6.94
CA ALA A 3 3.32 41.07 -6.17
C ALA A 3 3.64 41.24 -4.68
N ASN A 4 2.75 41.92 -3.95
CA ASN A 4 2.84 42.05 -2.50
C ASN A 4 2.60 40.68 -1.84
N GLU A 5 3.54 40.22 -1.03
CA GLU A 5 3.48 38.97 -0.24
C GLU A 5 2.46 38.98 0.93
N ASN A 6 1.55 39.96 1.03
CA ASN A 6 0.79 40.22 2.27
C ASN A 6 -0.71 40.52 2.13
N SER A 7 -1.39 40.15 1.04
CA SER A 7 -2.85 40.32 0.97
C SER A 7 -3.57 39.02 1.39
N LEU A 8 -3.82 38.87 2.70
CA LEU A 8 -4.83 37.92 3.18
C LEU A 8 -6.18 38.30 2.55
N LEU A 9 -6.66 37.48 1.63
CA LEU A 9 -7.97 37.68 1.02
C LEU A 9 -9.02 37.05 1.93
N SER A 10 -9.57 37.87 2.82
CA SER A 10 -10.75 37.51 3.60
C SER A 10 -12.01 37.87 2.82
N ALA A 11 -12.89 36.90 2.60
CA ALA A 11 -14.16 37.12 1.93
C ALA A 11 -15.26 36.27 2.56
N GLN A 12 -16.47 36.83 2.66
CA GLN A 12 -17.65 36.04 2.96
C GLN A 12 -18.15 35.37 1.67
N LEU A 13 -18.42 34.08 1.71
CA LEU A 13 -19.05 33.37 0.61
C LEU A 13 -20.49 33.90 0.45
N LYS A 14 -20.77 34.50 -0.71
CA LYS A 14 -22.06 35.15 -0.97
C LYS A 14 -23.23 34.19 -0.75
N GLY A 15 -24.16 34.59 0.12
CA GLY A 15 -25.36 33.80 0.44
C GLY A 15 -25.15 32.72 1.51
N PHE A 16 -23.96 32.64 2.11
CA PHE A 16 -23.64 31.68 3.16
C PHE A 16 -23.04 32.38 4.39
N PRO A 17 -23.31 31.87 5.62
CA PRO A 17 -22.65 32.35 6.82
C PRO A 17 -21.25 31.73 6.95
N LEU A 18 -20.42 31.85 5.91
CA LEU A 18 -19.10 31.23 5.80
C LEU A 18 -18.07 32.25 5.31
N PHE A 19 -16.97 32.36 6.02
CA PHE A 19 -15.84 33.23 5.70
C PHE A 19 -14.66 32.38 5.23
N LEU A 20 -13.97 32.87 4.22
CA LEU A 20 -12.82 32.25 3.56
C LEU A 20 -11.60 33.14 3.75
N HIS A 21 -10.47 32.56 4.12
CA HIS A 21 -9.17 33.24 4.13
C HIS A 21 -8.18 32.46 3.27
N SER A 22 -7.70 33.05 2.19
CA SER A 22 -6.84 32.39 1.20
C SER A 22 -5.38 32.85 1.25
N ASN A 23 -4.51 32.17 0.49
CA ASN A 23 -3.06 32.42 0.38
C ASN A 23 -2.31 32.19 1.70
N LEU A 24 -2.63 31.08 2.37
CA LEU A 24 -1.96 30.67 3.60
C LEU A 24 -0.95 29.56 3.35
N ALA A 25 0.21 29.70 3.98
CA ALA A 25 1.15 28.60 4.19
C ALA A 25 0.81 27.91 5.52
N LEU A 26 0.49 26.61 5.47
CA LEU A 26 0.04 25.83 6.60
C LEU A 26 1.01 24.69 6.94
N LYS A 27 0.90 24.17 8.16
CA LYS A 27 1.65 23.02 8.65
C LYS A 27 0.85 22.26 9.71
N ASP A 28 1.34 21.08 10.08
CA ASP A 28 0.86 20.31 11.22
C ASP A 28 -0.67 20.08 11.16
N CYS A 29 -1.10 19.21 10.25
CA CYS A 29 -2.53 18.94 10.04
C CYS A 29 -3.04 17.87 11.00
N SER A 30 -4.24 18.08 11.55
CA SER A 30 -4.93 17.17 12.45
C SER A 30 -6.36 16.90 11.97
N ILE A 31 -6.84 15.71 12.27
CA ILE A 31 -8.18 15.26 11.94
C ILE A 31 -9.08 15.52 13.15
N ASN A 32 -10.26 16.12 12.95
CA ASN A 32 -11.25 16.27 14.02
C ASN A 32 -11.87 14.91 14.35
N PRO A 33 -11.62 14.33 15.54
CA PRO A 33 -12.12 13.00 15.88
C PRO A 33 -13.63 12.92 16.04
N LYS A 34 -14.31 14.07 16.14
CA LYS A 34 -15.77 14.15 16.30
C LYS A 34 -16.51 14.23 14.96
N SER A 35 -15.80 14.35 13.84
CA SER A 35 -16.45 14.54 12.54
C SER A 35 -17.24 13.27 12.13
N PRO A 36 -18.56 13.37 11.88
CA PRO A 36 -19.37 12.23 11.47
C PRO A 36 -19.09 11.81 10.01
N LEU A 37 -18.28 12.58 9.29
CA LEU A 37 -17.84 12.29 7.92
C LEU A 37 -16.92 11.06 7.85
N LEU A 38 -16.12 10.83 8.89
CA LEU A 38 -15.00 9.90 8.86
C LEU A 38 -15.49 8.44 8.82
N TYR A 39 -14.92 7.66 7.91
CA TYR A 39 -15.25 6.23 7.75
C TYR A 39 -14.01 5.37 7.54
N ILE A 40 -13.24 5.66 6.49
CA ILE A 40 -11.93 5.04 6.22
C ILE A 40 -10.85 5.79 6.98
N THR A 41 -10.92 7.12 6.99
CA THR A 41 -9.94 7.98 7.66
C THR A 41 -10.12 7.85 9.17
N ARG A 42 -9.09 7.40 9.88
CA ARG A 42 -9.09 7.38 11.33
C ARG A 42 -8.38 8.62 11.87
N PRO A 43 -8.90 9.24 12.95
CA PRO A 43 -8.15 10.26 13.66
C PRO A 43 -6.83 9.67 14.15
N SER A 44 -5.73 10.17 13.62
CA SER A 44 -4.37 9.81 14.01
C SER A 44 -3.76 10.94 14.85
N GLU A 45 -2.51 10.75 15.26
CA GLU A 45 -1.66 11.87 15.67
C GLU A 45 -1.56 12.92 14.54
N VAL A 46 -1.15 14.13 14.93
CA VAL A 46 -0.96 15.26 14.02
C VAL A 46 0.05 14.89 12.93
N GLU A 47 -0.34 15.07 11.67
CA GLU A 47 0.54 14.98 10.50
C GLU A 47 1.49 16.18 10.52
N LYS A 48 2.68 15.97 11.08
CA LYS A 48 3.68 17.02 11.28
C LYS A 48 4.34 17.43 9.97
N GLY A 49 4.67 18.72 9.86
CA GLY A 49 5.40 19.27 8.73
C GLY A 49 4.58 20.21 7.86
N VAL A 50 5.24 20.78 6.85
CA VAL A 50 4.67 21.81 5.98
C VAL A 50 3.69 21.19 5.00
N LEU A 51 2.50 21.77 4.87
CA LEU A 51 1.52 21.35 3.88
C LEU A 51 1.96 21.80 2.48
N PRO A 52 1.61 21.04 1.42
CA PRO A 52 2.05 21.37 0.07
C PRO A 52 1.43 22.70 -0.42
N GLY A 53 2.28 23.60 -0.92
CA GLY A 53 1.86 24.90 -1.45
C GLY A 53 1.62 25.97 -0.38
N GLU A 54 1.36 27.19 -0.84
CA GLU A 54 1.09 28.37 0.01
C GLU A 54 -0.23 29.07 -0.38
N ASP A 55 -1.05 28.38 -1.19
CA ASP A 55 -2.32 28.84 -1.75
C ASP A 55 -3.53 28.27 -0.98
N TRP A 56 -3.36 27.89 0.29
CA TRP A 56 -4.43 27.31 1.08
C TRP A 56 -5.53 28.32 1.39
N THR A 57 -6.77 27.84 1.33
CA THR A 57 -7.95 28.53 1.85
C THR A 57 -8.41 27.85 3.15
N VAL A 58 -8.69 28.63 4.17
CA VAL A 58 -9.25 28.14 5.44
C VAL A 58 -10.64 28.72 5.66
N PHE A 59 -11.46 27.95 6.37
CA PHE A 59 -12.89 28.21 6.56
C PHE A 59 -13.17 28.67 7.99
N GLN A 60 -13.99 29.71 8.14
CA GLN A 60 -14.47 30.19 9.43
C GLN A 60 -15.98 30.41 9.38
N SER A 61 -16.69 29.92 10.40
CA SER A 61 -18.11 30.18 10.58
C SER A 61 -18.48 30.12 12.05
N ASN A 62 -19.53 30.86 12.42
CA ASN A 62 -20.21 30.77 13.70
C ASN A 62 -21.59 30.07 13.59
N HIS A 63 -21.95 29.57 12.41
CA HIS A 63 -23.22 28.89 12.16
C HIS A 63 -23.11 27.39 12.42
N SER A 64 -24.10 26.81 13.10
CA SER A 64 -24.11 25.39 13.51
C SER A 64 -24.24 24.38 12.37
N THR A 65 -24.33 24.84 11.11
CA THR A 65 -24.35 23.95 9.94
C THR A 65 -22.95 23.47 9.58
N TYR A 66 -21.92 24.18 10.02
CA TYR A 66 -20.54 23.93 9.61
C TYR A 66 -19.76 23.24 10.72
N GLU A 67 -19.16 22.10 10.39
CA GLU A 67 -18.29 21.33 11.29
C GLU A 67 -16.90 21.13 10.68
N PRO A 68 -15.81 21.37 11.45
CA PRO A 68 -14.46 21.15 10.95
C PRO A 68 -14.17 19.66 10.79
N VAL A 69 -13.48 19.30 9.71
CA VAL A 69 -13.03 17.92 9.45
C VAL A 69 -11.51 17.83 9.58
N LEU A 70 -10.79 18.72 8.89
CA LEU A 70 -9.34 18.85 9.00
C LEU A 70 -8.99 20.25 9.52
N LEU A 71 -7.99 20.28 10.40
CA LEU A 71 -7.47 21.48 11.06
C LEU A 71 -5.96 21.55 10.83
N ALA A 72 -5.40 22.74 10.61
CA ALA A 72 -3.95 22.92 10.46
C ALA A 72 -3.49 24.21 11.12
N LYS A 73 -2.20 24.29 11.43
CA LYS A 73 -1.57 25.50 11.98
C LYS A 73 -1.02 26.38 10.87
N THR A 74 -0.99 27.69 11.12
CA THR A 74 -0.31 28.62 10.21
C THR A 74 1.21 28.52 10.40
N LYS A 75 1.96 28.52 9.29
CA LYS A 75 3.43 28.45 9.29
C LYS A 75 4.09 29.60 10.07
N SER A 76 3.51 30.80 10.02
CA SER A 76 4.02 32.01 10.67
C SER A 76 3.73 32.11 12.18
N ALA A 77 3.01 31.15 12.78
CA ALA A 77 2.69 31.20 14.22
C ALA A 77 3.92 31.01 15.13
N GLU A 78 5.09 30.67 14.60
CA GLU A 78 6.33 30.47 15.36
C GLU A 78 7.28 31.68 15.36
N SER A 79 7.04 32.70 14.53
CA SER A 79 7.94 33.86 14.43
C SER A 79 7.68 34.96 15.48
N ILE A 80 6.76 34.75 16.43
CA ILE A 80 6.47 35.70 17.53
C ILE A 80 6.74 35.01 18.88
N PRO A 81 7.94 35.21 19.48
CA PRO A 81 8.39 34.48 20.68
C PRO A 81 7.60 34.78 21.98
N HIS A 82 6.62 35.69 21.94
CA HIS A 82 5.96 36.23 23.12
C HIS A 82 4.44 36.04 23.16
N MET A 83 3.86 35.25 22.25
CA MET A 83 2.46 34.86 22.34
C MET A 83 2.38 33.36 22.63
N SER A 84 2.19 33.02 23.91
CA SER A 84 1.73 31.70 24.37
C SER A 84 0.25 31.47 24.00
N VAL A 85 -0.11 31.78 22.75
CA VAL A 85 -1.42 31.47 22.20
C VAL A 85 -1.21 30.18 21.43
N ASP A 86 -1.89 29.11 21.84
CA ASP A 86 -2.00 27.89 21.03
C ASP A 86 -2.15 28.31 19.56
N ALA A 87 -1.16 27.96 18.72
CA ALA A 87 -1.18 28.35 17.32
C ALA A 87 -2.55 28.04 16.74
N ALA A 88 -3.30 29.09 16.36
CA ALA A 88 -4.71 28.97 16.04
C ALA A 88 -4.91 27.88 14.99
N LEU A 89 -5.74 26.89 15.32
CA LEU A 89 -6.10 25.82 14.39
C LEU A 89 -7.08 26.38 13.36
N HIS A 90 -6.70 26.29 12.10
CA HIS A 90 -7.51 26.73 10.97
C HIS A 90 -8.16 25.54 10.29
N THR A 91 -9.46 25.63 10.03
CA THR A 91 -10.20 24.59 9.31
C THR A 91 -9.82 24.57 7.84
N THR A 92 -9.19 23.49 7.38
CA THR A 92 -8.79 23.29 5.98
C THR A 92 -9.76 22.42 5.21
N VAL A 93 -10.57 21.61 5.89
CA VAL A 93 -11.72 20.90 5.33
C VAL A 93 -12.92 21.11 6.24
N MET A 94 -14.04 21.56 5.66
CA MET A 94 -15.27 21.89 6.37
C MET A 94 -16.42 21.03 5.85
N GLN A 95 -17.18 20.42 6.76
CA GLN A 95 -18.44 19.76 6.44
C GLN A 95 -19.59 20.77 6.61
N ASP A 96 -20.45 20.88 5.61
CA ASP A 96 -21.73 21.58 5.69
C ASP A 96 -22.84 20.53 5.83
N LEU A 97 -23.54 20.56 6.97
CA LEU A 97 -24.64 19.67 7.31
C LEU A 97 -25.92 20.01 6.53
N GLY A 98 -25.94 21.12 5.79
CA GLY A 98 -27.08 21.55 4.98
C GLY A 98 -28.23 22.15 5.80
N LEU A 99 -27.99 22.56 7.05
CA LEU A 99 -29.03 23.16 7.91
C LEU A 99 -29.45 24.56 7.43
N HIS A 100 -28.61 25.22 6.63
CA HIS A 100 -28.88 26.56 6.10
C HIS A 100 -29.79 26.54 4.86
N ASP A 101 -29.58 25.62 3.92
CA ASP A 101 -30.25 25.61 2.61
C ASP A 101 -30.72 24.22 2.14
N GLY A 102 -30.62 23.20 2.99
CA GLY A 102 -31.05 21.83 2.70
C GLY A 102 -30.03 20.99 1.92
N ILE A 103 -28.82 21.50 1.65
CA ILE A 103 -27.82 20.80 0.83
C ILE A 103 -26.58 20.48 1.66
N GLN A 104 -26.24 19.20 1.77
CA GLN A 104 -25.00 18.76 2.42
C GLN A 104 -23.80 18.93 1.48
N ARG A 105 -22.66 19.38 2.03
CA ARG A 105 -21.43 19.63 1.27
C ARG A 105 -20.20 19.27 2.09
N VAL A 106 -19.08 19.04 1.40
CA VAL A 106 -17.75 19.05 2.01
C VAL A 106 -16.88 19.98 1.20
N LEU A 107 -16.29 20.97 1.87
CA LEU A 107 -15.49 22.03 1.28
C LEU A 107 -14.02 21.78 1.59
N PHE A 108 -13.20 21.70 0.55
CA PHE A 108 -11.76 21.51 0.64
C PHE A 108 -11.03 22.83 0.38
N GLY A 109 -10.11 23.18 1.26
CA GLY A 109 -9.35 24.43 1.23
C GLY A 109 -8.19 24.43 0.23
N ASN A 110 -7.88 23.28 -0.37
CA ASN A 110 -6.87 23.11 -1.41
C ASN A 110 -7.20 21.86 -2.24
N ASN A 111 -6.45 21.62 -3.31
CA ASN A 111 -6.56 20.48 -4.21
C ASN A 111 -6.19 19.13 -3.54
N LEU A 112 -6.30 18.03 -4.29
CA LEU A 112 -6.03 16.66 -3.81
C LEU A 112 -4.55 16.27 -3.81
N ASN A 113 -3.60 17.21 -3.98
CA ASN A 113 -2.16 16.88 -3.90
C ASN A 113 -1.76 16.51 -2.48
N PHE A 114 -2.41 17.08 -1.46
CA PHE A 114 -2.24 16.66 -0.08
C PHE A 114 -2.86 15.28 0.13
N TRP A 115 -2.08 14.32 0.65
CA TRP A 115 -2.48 12.92 0.71
C TRP A 115 -3.74 12.68 1.56
N LEU A 116 -3.89 13.41 2.67
CA LEU A 116 -5.04 13.28 3.56
C LEU A 116 -6.34 13.78 2.92
N HIS A 117 -6.27 14.76 2.01
CA HIS A 117 -7.43 15.17 1.21
C HIS A 117 -7.97 14.01 0.37
N LYS A 118 -7.11 13.11 -0.13
CA LYS A 118 -7.56 11.95 -0.91
C LYS A 118 -8.40 11.00 -0.06
N LEU A 119 -7.99 10.76 1.19
CA LEU A 119 -8.75 9.91 2.12
C LEU A 119 -10.07 10.56 2.53
N VAL A 120 -10.02 11.83 2.95
CA VAL A 120 -11.22 12.58 3.34
C VAL A 120 -12.19 12.75 2.17
N PHE A 121 -11.69 12.85 0.93
CA PHE A 121 -12.54 12.86 -0.26
C PHE A 121 -13.31 11.55 -0.44
N VAL A 122 -12.67 10.40 -0.24
CA VAL A 122 -13.38 9.10 -0.30
C VAL A 122 -14.44 9.00 0.80
N ASP A 123 -14.12 9.45 2.02
CA ASP A 123 -15.09 9.53 3.13
C ASP A 123 -16.24 10.50 2.82
N SER A 124 -15.95 11.61 2.15
CA SER A 124 -16.96 12.58 1.70
C SER A 124 -17.94 11.97 0.72
N VAL A 125 -17.43 11.24 -0.28
CA VAL A 125 -18.27 10.53 -1.27
C VAL A 125 -19.12 9.47 -0.59
N SER A 126 -18.53 8.68 0.32
CA SER A 126 -19.23 7.68 1.13
C SER A 126 -20.38 8.33 1.93
N PHE A 127 -20.09 9.40 2.66
CA PHE A 127 -21.07 10.09 3.50
C PHE A 127 -22.21 10.74 2.67
N LEU A 128 -21.87 11.56 1.68
CA LEU A 128 -22.85 12.33 0.89
C LEU A 128 -23.75 11.43 0.02
N THR A 129 -23.32 10.22 -0.29
CA THR A 129 -24.15 9.22 -0.98
C THR A 129 -24.98 8.36 -0.04
N GLY A 130 -25.02 8.67 1.26
CA GLY A 130 -25.71 7.86 2.26
C GLY A 130 -25.13 6.44 2.34
N LYS A 131 -23.81 6.32 2.20
CA LYS A 131 -23.03 5.07 2.19
C LYS A 131 -23.26 4.15 0.99
N ARG A 132 -23.94 4.61 -0.06
CA ARG A 132 -24.15 3.81 -1.29
C ARG A 132 -22.86 3.53 -2.05
N LEU A 133 -21.86 4.39 -1.92
CA LEU A 133 -20.54 4.23 -2.53
C LEU A 133 -19.45 3.86 -1.50
N SER A 134 -19.83 3.40 -0.30
CA SER A 134 -18.86 2.94 0.69
C SER A 134 -18.18 1.65 0.24
N LEU A 135 -16.87 1.57 0.42
CA LEU A 135 -16.09 0.35 0.25
C LEU A 135 -15.93 -0.38 1.59
N PRO A 136 -15.82 -1.72 1.63
CA PRO A 136 -15.48 -2.44 2.85
C PRO A 136 -14.19 -1.90 3.48
N LEU A 137 -14.07 -2.01 4.79
CA LEU A 137 -12.84 -1.65 5.52
C LEU A 137 -11.81 -2.77 5.53
N ASP A 138 -12.16 -3.95 5.00
CA ASP A 138 -11.26 -5.09 4.92
C ASP A 138 -10.08 -4.77 3.98
N ARG A 139 -8.87 -5.02 4.47
CA ARG A 139 -7.63 -4.88 3.71
C ARG A 139 -6.85 -6.17 3.85
N TYR A 140 -6.44 -6.72 2.72
CA TYR A 140 -5.60 -7.89 2.65
C TYR A 140 -4.19 -7.44 2.31
N ILE A 141 -3.21 -7.95 3.03
CA ILE A 141 -1.79 -7.67 2.81
C ILE A 141 -1.11 -9.02 2.60
N LEU A 142 -0.45 -9.16 1.46
CA LEU A 142 0.44 -10.27 1.14
C LEU A 142 1.79 -9.67 0.79
N VAL A 143 2.85 -10.24 1.33
CA VAL A 143 4.23 -9.88 1.00
C VAL A 143 4.92 -11.15 0.53
N ASP A 144 5.17 -11.19 -0.78
CA ASP A 144 5.98 -12.23 -1.40
C ASP A 144 7.46 -11.83 -1.31
N ILE A 145 8.29 -12.77 -0.87
CA ILE A 145 9.75 -12.67 -0.88
C ILE A 145 10.24 -13.72 -1.86
N ASP A 146 10.57 -13.28 -3.07
CA ASP A 146 11.19 -14.13 -4.09
C ASP A 146 12.63 -14.51 -3.69
N ASP A 147 13.23 -15.40 -4.47
CA ASP A 147 14.66 -15.69 -4.42
C ASP A 147 15.19 -16.33 -3.13
N ILE A 148 14.34 -17.05 -2.40
CA ILE A 148 14.81 -17.90 -1.30
C ILE A 148 15.75 -18.99 -1.84
N PHE A 149 16.91 -19.08 -1.17
CA PHE A 149 18.12 -19.84 -1.55
C PHE A 149 18.86 -19.28 -2.77
N VAL A 150 18.39 -18.24 -3.44
CA VAL A 150 19.07 -17.67 -4.62
C VAL A 150 20.01 -16.54 -4.18
N GLY A 151 21.11 -16.34 -4.91
CA GLY A 151 22.01 -15.22 -4.68
C GLY A 151 23.47 -15.61 -4.86
N LYS A 152 24.34 -14.61 -4.89
CA LYS A 152 25.79 -14.81 -4.83
C LYS A 152 26.22 -14.88 -3.36
N GLU A 153 27.33 -15.54 -3.10
CA GLU A 153 27.99 -15.49 -1.80
C GLU A 153 28.10 -14.04 -1.29
N GLY A 154 27.77 -13.84 0.00
CA GLY A 154 27.75 -12.54 0.66
C GLY A 154 26.44 -11.78 0.51
N THR A 155 25.45 -12.32 -0.21
CA THR A 155 24.11 -11.71 -0.38
C THR A 155 22.97 -12.59 0.10
N ARG A 156 23.27 -13.82 0.55
CA ARG A 156 22.26 -14.77 1.04
C ARG A 156 21.94 -14.50 2.51
N MET A 157 20.80 -14.99 2.97
CA MET A 157 20.38 -14.86 4.37
C MET A 157 21.26 -15.69 5.28
N LYS A 158 21.63 -15.12 6.42
CA LYS A 158 22.27 -15.83 7.53
C LYS A 158 21.26 -16.13 8.63
N VAL A 159 21.69 -16.86 9.65
CA VAL A 159 20.93 -17.13 10.87
C VAL A 159 20.32 -15.86 11.48
N GLU A 160 21.05 -14.75 11.53
CA GLU A 160 20.52 -13.51 12.10
C GLU A 160 19.39 -12.92 11.25
N ASP A 161 19.52 -12.97 9.92
CA ASP A 161 18.52 -12.46 8.99
C ASP A 161 17.22 -13.27 9.04
N VAL A 162 17.32 -14.60 9.15
CA VAL A 162 16.16 -15.49 9.25
C VAL A 162 15.40 -15.25 10.56
N LYS A 163 16.12 -15.06 11.67
CA LYS A 163 15.50 -14.68 12.96
C LYS A 163 14.82 -13.32 12.88
N ALA A 164 15.49 -12.33 12.29
CA ALA A 164 14.92 -11.00 12.09
C ALA A 164 13.64 -11.05 11.22
N LEU A 165 13.62 -11.88 10.17
CA LEU A 165 12.43 -12.09 9.34
C LEU A 165 11.26 -12.67 10.16
N PHE A 166 11.53 -13.70 10.97
CA PHE A 166 10.54 -14.32 11.84
C PHE A 166 10.02 -13.36 12.93
N ASP A 167 10.91 -12.62 13.58
CA ASP A 167 10.55 -11.65 14.62
C ASP A 167 9.71 -10.50 14.03
N THR A 168 10.11 -9.99 12.86
CA THR A 168 9.35 -8.96 12.12
C THR A 168 7.95 -9.46 11.75
N GLN A 169 7.82 -10.72 11.32
CA GLN A 169 6.52 -11.32 11.05
C GLN A 169 5.63 -11.31 12.31
N ASN A 170 6.19 -11.67 13.46
CA ASN A 170 5.44 -11.70 14.73
C ASN A 170 5.06 -10.31 15.22
N GLU A 171 5.93 -9.31 15.03
CA GLU A 171 5.59 -7.91 15.28
C GLU A 171 4.43 -7.46 14.37
N LEU A 172 4.50 -7.75 13.07
CA LEU A 172 3.43 -7.42 12.13
C LEU A 172 2.11 -8.11 12.46
N ARG A 173 2.14 -9.35 13.00
CA ARG A 173 0.94 -10.06 13.48
C ARG A 173 0.20 -9.32 14.61
N THR A 174 0.88 -8.44 15.36
CA THR A 174 0.23 -7.61 16.39
C THR A 174 -0.67 -6.52 15.79
N HIS A 175 -0.45 -6.16 14.51
CA HIS A 175 -1.18 -5.11 13.80
C HIS A 175 -2.04 -5.66 12.64
N ILE A 176 -1.61 -6.76 12.03
CA ILE A 176 -2.24 -7.39 10.86
C ILE A 176 -2.59 -8.84 11.24
N PRO A 177 -3.87 -9.14 11.48
CA PRO A 177 -4.29 -10.49 11.87
C PRO A 177 -3.82 -11.55 10.87
N ASN A 178 -3.21 -12.63 11.38
CA ASN A 178 -2.73 -13.77 10.60
C ASN A 178 -1.66 -13.43 9.54
N PHE A 179 -0.97 -12.29 9.68
CA PHE A 179 0.10 -11.94 8.75
C PHE A 179 1.17 -13.04 8.68
N THR A 180 1.52 -13.46 7.47
CA THR A 180 2.55 -14.47 7.21
C THR A 180 3.27 -14.09 5.92
N PHE A 181 4.61 -14.02 5.96
CA PHE A 181 5.42 -13.85 4.76
C PHE A 181 5.30 -15.09 3.88
N ASN A 182 5.28 -14.86 2.57
CA ASN A 182 5.16 -15.90 1.57
C ASN A 182 6.48 -16.01 0.79
N LEU A 183 7.12 -17.17 0.86
CA LEU A 183 8.51 -17.36 0.48
C LEU A 183 8.62 -18.12 -0.85
N GLY A 184 9.16 -17.44 -1.86
CA GLY A 184 9.40 -17.96 -3.20
C GLY A 184 10.74 -18.65 -3.30
N TYR A 185 10.76 -19.97 -3.42
CA TYR A 185 12.00 -20.74 -3.33
C TYR A 185 12.45 -21.38 -4.65
N SER A 186 13.77 -21.44 -4.83
CA SER A 186 14.45 -22.18 -5.91
C SER A 186 15.44 -23.18 -5.32
N GLY A 187 15.02 -24.44 -5.17
CA GLY A 187 15.76 -25.46 -4.42
C GLY A 187 17.13 -25.84 -4.99
N LYS A 188 17.46 -25.49 -6.25
CA LYS A 188 18.79 -25.79 -6.85
C LYS A 188 19.94 -25.19 -6.07
N PHE A 189 19.68 -24.07 -5.41
CA PHE A 189 20.69 -23.23 -4.77
C PHE A 189 20.75 -23.43 -3.25
N PHE A 190 20.00 -24.38 -2.70
CA PHE A 190 20.11 -24.77 -1.30
C PHE A 190 21.54 -25.25 -1.02
N HIS A 191 22.16 -24.72 0.03
CA HIS A 191 23.54 -25.02 0.44
C HIS A 191 24.58 -24.79 -0.67
N THR A 192 24.51 -23.62 -1.29
CA THR A 192 25.50 -23.17 -2.29
C THR A 192 26.24 -21.91 -1.84
N GLY A 193 26.06 -21.50 -0.57
CA GLY A 193 26.71 -20.35 0.03
C GLY A 193 27.95 -20.70 0.83
N THR A 194 28.30 -19.81 1.75
CA THR A 194 29.27 -20.06 2.83
C THR A 194 28.63 -20.86 3.96
N ASP A 195 29.44 -21.46 4.83
CA ASP A 195 28.94 -22.20 6.01
C ASP A 195 27.89 -21.39 6.81
N ALA A 196 28.10 -20.08 7.00
CA ALA A 196 27.16 -19.22 7.72
C ALA A 196 25.85 -18.92 6.96
N GLU A 197 25.89 -18.93 5.63
CA GLU A 197 24.69 -18.78 4.79
C GLU A 197 23.92 -20.10 4.72
N ASP A 198 24.63 -21.22 4.62
CA ASP A 198 24.04 -22.57 4.64
C ASP A 198 23.37 -22.86 5.99
N GLU A 199 23.97 -22.42 7.11
CA GLU A 199 23.28 -22.44 8.43
C GLU A 199 21.98 -21.58 8.43
N GLY A 200 21.96 -20.51 7.64
CA GLY A 200 20.76 -19.70 7.41
C GLY A 200 19.69 -20.46 6.64
N ASP A 201 20.07 -21.13 5.55
CA ASP A 201 19.20 -21.99 4.75
C ASP A 201 18.57 -23.10 5.63
N ASP A 202 19.37 -23.77 6.46
CA ASP A 202 18.93 -24.80 7.41
C ASP A 202 17.93 -24.25 8.43
N LEU A 203 18.22 -23.07 9.01
CA LEU A 203 17.31 -22.44 9.97
C LEU A 203 15.97 -22.07 9.30
N LEU A 204 16.01 -21.55 8.07
CA LEU A 204 14.81 -21.21 7.32
C LEU A 204 13.92 -22.45 7.09
N LEU A 205 14.53 -23.59 6.76
CA LEU A 205 13.80 -24.85 6.62
C LEU A 205 13.28 -25.40 7.96
N SER A 206 13.96 -25.13 9.07
CA SER A 206 13.41 -25.43 10.40
C SER A 206 12.11 -24.65 10.70
N TYR A 207 11.91 -23.50 10.04
CA TYR A 207 10.75 -22.63 10.14
C TYR A 207 9.70 -22.84 9.05
N VAL A 208 9.73 -23.97 8.33
CA VAL A 208 8.78 -24.25 7.23
C VAL A 208 7.30 -24.03 7.62
N LYS A 209 6.91 -24.35 8.85
CA LYS A 209 5.52 -24.18 9.34
C LYS A 209 5.17 -22.76 9.75
N GLU A 210 6.16 -21.88 9.90
CA GLU A 210 5.99 -20.50 10.34
C GLU A 210 5.72 -19.54 9.17
N PHE A 211 6.09 -19.94 7.96
CA PHE A 211 5.95 -19.16 6.73
C PHE A 211 5.02 -19.84 5.72
N TRP A 212 4.53 -19.06 4.76
CA TRP A 212 3.94 -19.57 3.54
C TRP A 212 5.02 -19.74 2.48
N TRP A 213 4.73 -20.57 1.48
CA TRP A 213 5.71 -20.94 0.45
C TRP A 213 5.05 -21.02 -0.91
N PHE A 214 5.80 -20.63 -1.94
CA PHE A 214 5.42 -20.85 -3.34
C PHE A 214 6.64 -21.24 -4.18
N PRO A 215 6.44 -22.02 -5.26
CA PRO A 215 7.54 -22.41 -6.12
C PRO A 215 7.99 -21.23 -6.99
N HIS A 216 9.31 -21.01 -7.04
CA HIS A 216 9.93 -19.97 -7.87
C HIS A 216 10.88 -20.55 -8.93
N MET A 217 10.52 -21.74 -9.47
CA MET A 217 11.31 -22.58 -10.39
C MET A 217 12.57 -23.20 -9.77
N TRP A 218 13.04 -24.35 -10.28
CA TRP A 218 14.23 -25.02 -9.72
C TRP A 218 15.50 -24.17 -9.83
N SER A 219 15.79 -23.68 -11.03
CA SER A 219 17.05 -23.02 -11.38
C SER A 219 16.96 -21.50 -11.47
N HIS A 220 15.86 -20.91 -11.00
CA HIS A 220 15.57 -19.48 -11.12
C HIS A 220 15.69 -18.95 -12.58
N MET A 221 15.45 -19.82 -13.57
CA MET A 221 15.51 -19.44 -14.98
C MET A 221 14.17 -18.87 -15.45
N GLN A 222 14.23 -17.78 -16.23
CA GLN A 222 13.05 -17.15 -16.82
C GLN A 222 12.31 -18.14 -17.74
N PRO A 223 11.00 -18.37 -17.55
CA PRO A 223 10.27 -19.39 -18.30
C PRO A 223 10.29 -19.23 -19.82
N HIS A 224 10.28 -18.00 -20.34
CA HIS A 224 10.29 -17.76 -21.79
C HIS A 224 11.59 -18.20 -22.50
N LEU A 225 12.66 -18.52 -21.75
CA LEU A 225 13.90 -19.09 -22.28
C LEU A 225 13.78 -20.58 -22.57
N PHE A 226 12.72 -21.24 -22.08
CA PHE A 226 12.43 -22.62 -22.41
C PHE A 226 11.58 -22.66 -23.69
N HIS A 227 12.02 -23.44 -24.67
CA HIS A 227 11.26 -23.67 -25.90
C HIS A 227 10.46 -24.97 -25.89
N ASN A 228 10.63 -25.78 -24.84
CA ASN A 228 10.02 -27.09 -24.68
C ASN A 228 9.35 -27.19 -23.31
N GLN A 229 8.03 -27.34 -23.32
CA GLN A 229 7.20 -27.51 -22.13
C GLN A 229 7.69 -28.65 -21.23
N SER A 230 8.16 -29.77 -21.80
CA SER A 230 8.63 -30.92 -21.02
C SER A 230 9.85 -30.55 -20.17
N VAL A 231 10.80 -29.77 -20.69
CA VAL A 231 11.99 -29.33 -19.95
C VAL A 231 11.58 -28.38 -18.81
N LEU A 232 10.62 -27.48 -19.08
CA LEU A 232 10.08 -26.59 -18.07
C LEU A 232 9.37 -27.38 -16.94
N ALA A 233 8.58 -28.38 -17.30
CA ALA A 233 7.90 -29.27 -16.35
C ALA A 233 8.89 -30.12 -15.54
N GLU A 234 10.00 -30.57 -16.13
CA GLU A 234 11.09 -31.24 -15.42
C GLU A 234 11.73 -30.33 -14.36
N GLN A 235 12.05 -29.07 -14.70
CA GLN A 235 12.53 -28.09 -13.72
C GLN A 235 11.53 -27.90 -12.57
N MET A 236 10.24 -27.76 -12.88
CA MET A 236 9.20 -27.65 -11.86
C MET A 236 9.11 -28.92 -10.99
N THR A 237 9.28 -30.10 -11.58
CA THR A 237 9.25 -31.39 -10.87
C THR A 237 10.41 -31.53 -9.91
N LEU A 238 11.62 -31.09 -10.29
CA LEU A 238 12.79 -31.04 -9.39
C LEU A 238 12.51 -30.13 -8.18
N ASN A 239 11.96 -28.93 -8.41
CA ASN A 239 11.63 -28.00 -7.33
C ASN A 239 10.51 -28.54 -6.42
N LYS A 240 9.56 -29.31 -6.97
CA LYS A 240 8.52 -30.00 -6.21
C LYS A 240 9.08 -31.13 -5.36
N LYS A 241 10.01 -31.91 -5.92
CA LYS A 241 10.70 -32.97 -5.18
C LYS A 241 11.46 -32.39 -3.97
N PHE A 242 12.21 -31.31 -4.17
CA PHE A 242 12.88 -30.60 -3.09
C PHE A 242 11.90 -30.16 -2.00
N ALA A 243 10.75 -29.60 -2.39
CA ALA A 243 9.71 -29.19 -1.44
C ALA A 243 9.24 -30.36 -0.57
N VAL A 244 8.91 -31.49 -1.20
CA VAL A 244 8.42 -32.68 -0.51
C VAL A 244 9.48 -33.24 0.44
N GLU A 245 10.74 -33.28 0.02
CA GLU A 245 11.86 -33.78 0.83
C GLU A 245 12.09 -32.92 2.09
N HIS A 246 11.83 -31.62 2.02
CA HIS A 246 12.02 -30.68 3.14
C HIS A 246 10.70 -30.28 3.84
N GLY A 247 9.59 -30.94 3.50
CA GLY A 247 8.29 -30.70 4.15
C GLY A 247 7.61 -29.38 3.79
N ILE A 248 8.06 -28.68 2.74
CA ILE A 248 7.44 -27.46 2.24
C ILE A 248 6.06 -27.80 1.62
N PRO A 249 4.97 -27.08 1.98
CA PRO A 249 3.65 -27.29 1.39
C PRO A 249 3.63 -27.11 -0.13
N THR A 250 2.88 -27.95 -0.84
CA THR A 250 2.83 -27.95 -2.33
C THR A 250 1.44 -27.75 -2.92
N ASP A 251 0.46 -27.43 -2.08
CA ASP A 251 -0.97 -27.38 -2.39
C ASP A 251 -1.58 -25.97 -2.35
N MET A 252 -0.76 -24.93 -2.19
CA MET A 252 -1.20 -23.52 -2.13
C MET A 252 -1.85 -23.03 -3.43
N GLY A 253 -1.53 -23.64 -4.58
CA GLY A 253 -2.10 -23.25 -5.88
C GLY A 253 -1.70 -21.86 -6.37
N TYR A 254 -0.64 -21.28 -5.76
CA TYR A 254 -0.04 -19.99 -6.09
C TYR A 254 1.43 -20.18 -6.50
N ALA A 255 1.89 -19.42 -7.49
CA ALA A 255 3.27 -19.36 -7.91
C ALA A 255 3.60 -17.99 -8.50
N VAL A 256 4.87 -17.64 -8.50
CA VAL A 256 5.40 -16.48 -9.22
C VAL A 256 6.54 -16.98 -10.10
N ALA A 257 6.55 -16.60 -11.36
CA ALA A 257 7.65 -16.95 -12.27
C ALA A 257 8.87 -16.06 -11.98
N PRO A 258 10.11 -16.58 -12.12
CA PRO A 258 11.32 -15.76 -12.11
C PRO A 258 11.18 -14.53 -13.01
N HIS A 259 11.43 -13.35 -12.44
CA HIS A 259 11.28 -12.04 -13.09
C HIS A 259 9.87 -11.76 -13.66
N HIS A 260 8.82 -12.38 -13.10
CA HIS A 260 7.45 -12.38 -13.64
C HIS A 260 7.34 -12.82 -15.11
N SER A 261 8.38 -13.49 -15.60
CA SER A 261 8.59 -13.66 -17.02
C SER A 261 7.70 -14.76 -17.60
N GLY A 262 7.10 -14.48 -18.75
CA GLY A 262 6.14 -15.39 -19.37
C GLY A 262 4.76 -15.40 -18.71
N VAL A 263 4.55 -14.69 -17.60
CA VAL A 263 3.21 -14.42 -17.07
C VAL A 263 2.51 -13.44 -17.99
N TYR A 264 3.14 -12.30 -18.24
CA TYR A 264 2.80 -11.37 -19.30
C TYR A 264 4.08 -10.76 -19.92
N PRO A 265 4.22 -10.71 -21.26
CA PRO A 265 3.41 -11.39 -22.25
C PRO A 265 3.32 -12.90 -22.00
N VAL A 266 2.16 -13.49 -22.31
CA VAL A 266 1.86 -14.87 -21.98
C VAL A 266 2.81 -15.82 -22.72
N HIS A 267 3.51 -16.66 -21.98
CA HIS A 267 4.24 -17.81 -22.49
C HIS A 267 3.44 -19.09 -22.19
N VAL A 268 2.75 -19.63 -23.20
CA VAL A 268 1.75 -20.70 -23.04
C VAL A 268 2.30 -21.93 -22.28
N GLN A 269 3.54 -22.33 -22.58
CA GLN A 269 4.17 -23.50 -21.95
C GLN A 269 4.31 -23.36 -20.43
N LEU A 270 4.46 -22.13 -19.91
CA LEU A 270 4.49 -21.85 -18.47
C LEU A 270 3.17 -22.24 -17.80
N TYR A 271 2.05 -21.78 -18.37
CA TYR A 271 0.73 -22.03 -17.80
C TYR A 271 0.35 -23.52 -17.86
N GLU A 272 0.73 -24.21 -18.94
CA GLU A 272 0.53 -25.65 -19.08
C GLU A 272 1.35 -26.44 -18.04
N ALA A 273 2.64 -26.14 -17.90
CA ALA A 273 3.51 -26.79 -16.93
C ALA A 273 3.08 -26.51 -15.48
N TRP A 274 2.70 -25.27 -15.17
CA TRP A 274 2.18 -24.90 -13.84
C TRP A 274 0.94 -25.68 -13.44
N LYS A 275 -0.02 -25.84 -14.36
CA LYS A 275 -1.18 -26.70 -14.11
C LYS A 275 -0.79 -28.15 -13.89
N GLN A 276 0.04 -28.68 -14.78
CA GLN A 276 0.41 -30.09 -14.79
C GLN A 276 1.17 -30.49 -13.51
N VAL A 277 2.15 -29.68 -13.09
CA VAL A 277 3.06 -30.05 -11.99
C VAL A 277 2.55 -29.57 -10.64
N TRP A 278 2.02 -28.34 -10.58
CA TRP A 278 1.71 -27.66 -9.33
C TRP A 278 0.21 -27.43 -9.11
N SER A 279 -0.63 -27.64 -10.12
CA SER A 279 -2.05 -27.27 -10.07
C SER A 279 -2.29 -25.79 -9.74
N ILE A 280 -1.44 -24.90 -10.25
CA ILE A 280 -1.57 -23.45 -10.05
C ILE A 280 -2.91 -22.94 -10.57
N ARG A 281 -3.51 -22.02 -9.80
CA ARG A 281 -4.76 -21.33 -10.12
C ARG A 281 -4.60 -19.81 -10.09
N VAL A 282 -3.59 -19.30 -9.39
CA VAL A 282 -3.32 -17.87 -9.24
C VAL A 282 -1.82 -17.62 -9.39
N THR A 283 -1.46 -16.50 -10.03
CA THR A 283 -0.08 -15.99 -10.11
C THR A 283 -0.14 -14.46 -10.04
N SER A 284 1.03 -13.82 -9.95
CA SER A 284 1.15 -12.36 -10.03
C SER A 284 2.05 -11.91 -11.19
N THR A 285 1.86 -10.68 -11.66
CA THR A 285 2.73 -9.99 -12.61
C THR A 285 2.89 -8.53 -12.23
N GLU A 286 4.03 -7.93 -12.55
CA GLU A 286 4.26 -6.50 -12.33
C GLU A 286 3.57 -5.62 -13.39
N GLU A 287 3.26 -6.20 -14.55
CA GLU A 287 2.85 -5.45 -15.73
C GLU A 287 1.76 -6.18 -16.53
N TYR A 288 0.53 -5.69 -16.43
CA TYR A 288 -0.50 -5.97 -17.43
C TYR A 288 -1.49 -4.82 -17.55
N PRO A 289 -1.77 -4.28 -18.75
CA PRO A 289 -0.99 -4.46 -19.97
C PRO A 289 0.31 -3.64 -19.96
N HIS A 290 0.50 -2.74 -18.98
CA HIS A 290 1.64 -1.83 -18.88
C HIS A 290 2.12 -1.69 -17.43
N LEU A 291 3.43 -1.61 -17.24
CA LEU A 291 4.04 -1.35 -15.94
C LEU A 291 3.63 0.01 -15.35
N LYS A 292 3.52 1.05 -16.20
CA LYS A 292 3.15 2.42 -15.82
C LYS A 292 2.14 3.04 -16.80
N PRO A 293 1.24 3.93 -16.32
CA PRO A 293 0.98 4.24 -14.92
C PRO A 293 0.19 3.12 -14.22
N ALA A 294 0.42 2.93 -12.92
CA ALA A 294 -0.17 1.84 -12.14
C ALA A 294 -1.71 1.78 -12.21
N ARG A 295 -2.39 2.93 -12.36
CA ARG A 295 -3.86 3.01 -12.51
C ARG A 295 -4.43 2.32 -13.75
N TYR A 296 -3.60 1.98 -14.73
CA TYR A 296 -4.02 1.24 -15.92
C TYR A 296 -3.72 -0.26 -15.83
N ARG A 297 -3.09 -0.71 -14.74
CA ARG A 297 -2.88 -2.13 -14.51
C ARG A 297 -4.22 -2.84 -14.38
N ARG A 298 -4.28 -4.07 -14.89
CA ARG A 298 -5.45 -4.94 -14.88
C ARG A 298 -5.01 -6.34 -14.47
N GLY A 299 -5.96 -7.19 -14.12
CA GLY A 299 -5.78 -8.63 -14.11
C GLY A 299 -6.31 -9.27 -15.39
N PHE A 300 -5.98 -10.53 -15.61
CA PHE A 300 -6.55 -11.34 -16.67
C PHE A 300 -6.63 -12.82 -16.27
N ILE A 301 -7.34 -13.61 -17.07
CA ILE A 301 -7.38 -15.06 -16.89
C ILE A 301 -6.85 -15.69 -18.17
N HIS A 302 -5.77 -16.46 -18.04
CA HIS A 302 -5.23 -17.24 -19.15
C HIS A 302 -5.17 -18.71 -18.75
N ASN A 303 -5.69 -19.57 -19.62
CA ASN A 303 -5.79 -21.00 -19.36
C ASN A 303 -6.37 -21.25 -17.95
N GLY A 304 -7.40 -20.55 -17.50
CA GLY A 304 -8.00 -20.74 -16.16
C GLY A 304 -7.10 -20.42 -14.95
N ILE A 305 -5.94 -19.80 -15.14
CA ILE A 305 -5.12 -19.21 -14.08
C ILE A 305 -5.43 -17.72 -14.02
N MET A 306 -5.74 -17.21 -12.83
CA MET A 306 -5.98 -15.79 -12.56
C MET A 306 -4.63 -15.09 -12.35
N VAL A 307 -4.46 -13.94 -13.01
CA VAL A 307 -3.27 -13.08 -12.98
C VAL A 307 -3.68 -11.68 -12.54
#